data_AF-A0A7S1MQV2-F1
#
_entry.id   AF-A0A7S1MQV2-F1
#
_cell.length_a   1.000
_cell.length_b   1.000
_cell.length_c   1.000
_cell.angle_alpha   90.00
_cell.angle_beta   90.00
_cell.angle_gamma   90.00
#
_symmetry.space_group_name_H-M   'P 1'
#
loop_
_entity.id
_entity.type
_entity.pdbx_description
1 polymer ?
#
loop_
_entity_poly.entity_id
_entity_poly.type
_entity_poly.pdbx_seq_one_letter_code
_entity_poly.pdbx_strand_id
1 'polypeptide(L)'
;MIKYDPGNMGLLFVIQWKGSVFPKAMVWAIPNAIVAVLLHMYARQEQAGDDGGGGGLLDLTGVNLVWGGYTSVLGFLVVFRNNQAYTRFWEGATLINQIRGEWFNAVSTLFAFTNHSVAYNEKVEHFQHTIIRLASMLYCSALQQVCDLDDDWFEIIEIRGMDGDSIRFMQDSND
;
A
#
# COMPACT_ATOMS: atom_id res chain seq x y z
N MET A 1 -8.23 1.71 1.29
CA MET A 1 -8.40 0.62 0.30
C MET A 1 -8.83 1.25 -1.02
N ILE A 2 -8.06 1.05 -2.10
CA ILE A 2 -8.44 1.53 -3.43
C ILE A 2 -9.74 0.81 -3.83
N LYS A 3 -10.83 1.56 -3.97
CA LYS A 3 -12.11 1.01 -4.43
C LYS A 3 -12.03 0.81 -5.93
N TYR A 4 -11.87 -0.44 -6.33
CA TYR A 4 -11.95 -0.84 -7.71
C TYR A 4 -13.41 -1.12 -8.04
N ASP A 5 -13.96 -0.40 -9.00
CA ASP A 5 -15.26 -0.70 -9.57
C ASP A 5 -15.04 -1.56 -10.82
N PRO A 6 -15.25 -2.90 -10.74
CA PRO A 6 -14.91 -3.82 -11.82
C PRO A 6 -15.78 -3.64 -13.06
N GLY A 7 -16.88 -2.87 -12.99
CA GLY A 7 -17.84 -2.74 -14.07
C GLY A 7 -18.40 -4.09 -14.54
N ASN A 8 -19.18 -4.07 -15.63
CA ASN A 8 -19.92 -5.27 -16.06
C ASN A 8 -19.07 -6.30 -16.83
N MET A 9 -17.81 -5.98 -17.18
CA MET A 9 -16.96 -6.88 -18.00
C MET A 9 -15.48 -6.97 -17.58
N GLY A 10 -15.02 -6.33 -16.51
CA GLY A 10 -13.62 -6.40 -16.04
C GLY A 10 -12.55 -5.82 -16.99
N LEU A 11 -12.81 -5.75 -18.30
CA LEU A 11 -11.93 -5.16 -19.31
C LEU A 11 -11.89 -3.63 -19.23
N LEU A 12 -12.98 -2.99 -18.77
CA LEU A 12 -13.02 -1.54 -18.57
C LEU A 12 -12.04 -1.08 -17.47
N PHE A 13 -11.60 -2.01 -16.62
CA PHE A 13 -10.59 -1.80 -15.60
C PHE A 13 -9.23 -1.40 -16.18
N VAL A 14 -8.88 -1.92 -17.37
CA VAL A 14 -7.62 -1.61 -18.05
C VAL A 14 -7.54 -0.14 -18.45
N ILE A 15 -8.69 0.51 -18.67
CA ILE A 15 -8.80 1.91 -19.11
C ILE A 15 -8.95 2.87 -17.92
N GLN A 16 -9.13 2.37 -16.68
CA GLN A 16 -9.20 3.24 -15.52
C GLN A 16 -7.83 3.90 -15.26
N TRP A 17 -7.82 5.22 -15.11
CA TRP A 17 -6.58 5.98 -14.84
C TRP A 17 -6.23 6.02 -13.35
N LYS A 18 -7.23 5.98 -12.47
CA LYS A 18 -7.01 5.98 -11.01
C LYS A 18 -6.60 4.58 -10.53
N GLY A 19 -5.46 4.48 -9.85
CA GLY A 19 -4.91 3.20 -9.38
C GLY A 19 -4.19 2.37 -10.44
N SER A 20 -4.05 2.89 -11.67
CA SER A 20 -3.41 2.18 -12.77
C SER A 20 -1.89 2.35 -12.78
N VAL A 21 -1.21 1.30 -13.23
CA VAL A 21 0.25 1.27 -13.40
C VAL A 21 0.67 1.96 -14.71
N PHE A 22 -0.24 2.13 -15.67
CA PHE A 22 0.05 2.66 -16.99
C PHE A 22 0.73 4.05 -16.98
N PRO A 23 0.22 5.07 -16.26
CA PRO A 23 0.86 6.38 -16.22
C PRO A 23 2.30 6.32 -15.69
N LYS A 24 2.54 5.53 -14.64
CA LYS A 24 3.87 5.35 -14.06
C LYS A 24 4.81 4.58 -15.00
N ALA A 25 4.32 3.58 -15.72
CA ALA A 25 5.09 2.82 -16.69
C ALA A 25 5.46 3.66 -17.92
N MET A 26 4.55 4.52 -18.38
CA MET A 26 4.77 5.38 -19.55
C MET A 26 5.93 6.37 -19.36
N VAL A 27 6.13 6.88 -18.14
CA VAL A 27 7.26 7.77 -17.81
C VAL A 27 8.61 7.12 -18.15
N TRP A 28 8.72 5.80 -17.99
CA TRP A 28 9.94 5.06 -18.32
C TRP A 28 9.93 4.49 -19.74
N ALA A 29 8.76 4.11 -20.27
CA ALA A 29 8.65 3.53 -21.60
C ALA A 29 8.91 4.55 -22.72
N ILE A 30 8.42 5.78 -22.58
CA ILE A 30 8.51 6.80 -23.64
C ILE A 30 9.96 7.19 -23.95
N PRO A 31 10.83 7.54 -22.97
CA PRO A 31 12.22 7.88 -23.26
C PRO A 31 12.97 6.72 -23.94
N ASN A 32 12.75 5.49 -23.48
CA ASN A 32 13.37 4.30 -24.07
C ASN A 32 12.90 4.08 -25.52
N ALA A 33 11.61 4.29 -25.81
CA ALA A 33 11.08 4.20 -27.16
C ALA A 33 11.68 5.27 -28.09
N ILE A 34 11.83 6.51 -27.60
CA ILE A 34 12.45 7.60 -28.36
C ILE A 34 13.91 7.26 -28.70
N VAL A 35 14.69 6.81 -27.72
CA VAL A 35 16.09 6.40 -27.93
C VAL A 35 16.18 5.27 -28.95
N ALA A 36 15.29 4.27 -28.88
CA ALA A 36 15.26 3.17 -29.84
C ALA A 36 14.95 3.65 -31.27
N VAL A 37 14.00 4.59 -31.43
CA VAL A 37 13.67 5.17 -32.75
C VAL A 37 14.84 5.98 -33.30
N LEU A 38 15.48 6.81 -32.49
CA LEU A 38 16.63 7.62 -32.90
C LEU A 38 17.81 6.75 -33.34
N LEU A 39 18.12 5.68 -32.59
CA LEU A 39 19.15 4.71 -32.96
C LEU A 39 18.82 4.00 -34.28
N HIS A 40 17.56 3.61 -34.49
CA HIS A 40 17.13 2.98 -35.73
C HIS A 40 17.24 3.91 -36.94
N MET A 41 16.87 5.19 -36.78
CA MET A 41 17.01 6.20 -37.83
C MET A 41 18.49 6.45 -38.19
N TYR A 42 19.36 6.57 -37.18
CA TYR A 42 20.81 6.74 -37.40
C TYR A 42 21.43 5.55 -38.14
N ALA A 43 21.12 4.32 -37.68
CA ALA A 43 21.63 3.10 -38.30
C ALA A 43 21.18 2.95 -39.76
N ARG A 44 19.92 3.31 -40.08
CA ARG A 44 19.39 3.27 -41.45
C ARG A 44 20.05 4.30 -42.37
N GLN A 45 20.45 5.46 -41.84
CA GLN A 45 21.12 6.50 -42.61
C GLN A 45 22.55 6.11 -43.01
N GLU A 46 23.31 5.45 -42.13
CA GLU A 46 24.64 4.91 -42.47
C GLU A 46 24.57 3.78 -43.50
N GLN A 47 23.57 2.89 -43.39
CA GLN A 47 23.42 1.76 -44.32
C GLN A 47 22.99 2.15 -45.75
N ALA A 48 22.39 3.32 -45.94
CA ALA A 48 21.99 3.80 -47.27
C ALA A 48 23.15 4.43 -48.08
N GLY A 49 24.34 4.61 -47.46
CA GLY A 49 25.52 5.18 -48.10
C GLY A 49 26.56 4.17 -48.58
N ASP A 50 26.43 2.89 -48.23
CA ASP A 50 27.44 1.85 -48.47
C ASP A 50 26.85 0.67 -49.28
N ASP A 51 26.94 0.76 -50.60
CA ASP A 51 26.43 -0.22 -51.59
C ASP A 51 27.26 -1.53 -51.67
N GLY A 52 28.01 -1.90 -50.63
CA GLY A 52 28.96 -3.01 -50.73
C GLY A 52 29.27 -3.72 -49.42
N GLY A 53 28.47 -4.75 -49.10
CA GLY A 53 28.99 -5.91 -48.35
C GLY A 53 28.96 -5.81 -46.82
N GLY A 54 27.76 -5.81 -46.24
CA GLY A 54 27.37 -6.80 -45.23
C GLY A 54 28.19 -6.96 -43.93
N GLY A 55 28.90 -5.95 -43.44
CA GLY A 55 29.71 -6.11 -42.23
C GLY A 55 29.97 -4.81 -41.47
N GLY A 56 29.02 -4.38 -40.64
CA GLY A 56 29.25 -3.27 -39.71
C GLY A 56 28.07 -3.05 -38.78
N LEU A 57 28.30 -3.18 -37.48
CA LEU A 57 27.38 -2.90 -36.36
C LEU A 57 26.20 -3.87 -36.10
N LEU A 58 25.75 -4.65 -37.09
CA LEU A 58 24.62 -5.60 -36.96
C LEU A 58 25.02 -7.08 -36.85
N ASP A 59 26.26 -7.38 -36.46
CA ASP A 59 26.64 -8.76 -36.11
C ASP A 59 26.07 -9.12 -34.73
N LEU A 60 24.77 -9.38 -34.69
CA LEU A 60 23.96 -9.66 -33.51
C LEU A 60 24.17 -11.09 -32.95
N THR A 61 25.20 -11.79 -33.42
CA THR A 61 25.37 -13.25 -33.26
C THR A 61 25.63 -13.69 -31.80
N GLY A 62 25.78 -12.77 -30.85
CA GLY A 62 25.78 -13.03 -29.40
C GLY A 62 24.67 -12.34 -28.60
N VAL A 63 23.93 -11.40 -29.20
CA VAL A 63 22.95 -10.56 -28.49
C VAL A 63 21.76 -11.37 -28.02
N ASN A 64 21.30 -12.36 -28.81
CA ASN A 64 20.18 -13.22 -28.43
C ASN A 64 20.47 -14.03 -27.15
N LEU A 65 21.72 -14.49 -26.98
CA LEU A 65 22.12 -15.22 -25.78
C LEU A 65 22.16 -14.31 -24.55
N VAL A 66 22.77 -13.12 -24.69
CA VAL A 66 22.84 -12.12 -23.62
C VAL A 66 21.44 -11.63 -23.24
N TRP A 67 20.59 -11.35 -24.22
CA TRP A 67 19.20 -10.94 -24.04
C TRP A 67 18.36 -12.02 -23.35
N GLY A 68 18.53 -13.28 -23.75
CA GLY A 68 17.86 -14.42 -23.12
C GLY A 68 18.24 -14.58 -21.65
N GLY A 69 19.54 -14.52 -21.34
CA GLY A 69 20.03 -14.56 -19.96
C GLY A 69 19.52 -13.37 -19.13
N TYR A 70 19.61 -12.16 -19.67
CA TYR A 70 19.10 -10.94 -19.03
C TYR A 70 17.60 -11.05 -18.71
N THR A 71 16.78 -11.42 -19.70
CA THR A 71 15.33 -11.53 -19.54
C THR A 71 14.96 -12.63 -18.54
N SER A 72 15.71 -13.74 -18.53
CA SER A 72 15.50 -14.83 -17.58
C SER A 72 15.74 -14.38 -16.13
N VAL A 73 16.88 -13.73 -15.87
CA VAL A 73 17.21 -13.22 -14.53
C VAL A 73 16.23 -12.12 -14.11
N LEU A 74 15.91 -11.19 -15.01
CA LEU A 74 14.95 -10.13 -14.74
C LEU A 74 13.57 -10.70 -14.41
N GLY A 75 13.08 -11.65 -15.21
CA GLY A 75 11.80 -12.32 -14.99
C GLY A 75 11.76 -13.03 -13.63
N PHE A 76 12.82 -13.76 -13.29
CA PHE A 76 12.95 -14.41 -11.99
C PHE A 76 12.91 -13.39 -10.84
N LEU A 77 13.69 -12.32 -10.91
CA LEU A 77 13.76 -11.29 -9.87
C LEU A 77 12.42 -10.58 -9.67
N VAL A 78 11.72 -10.26 -10.76
CA VAL A 78 10.40 -9.61 -10.71
C VAL A 78 9.40 -10.51 -10.00
N VAL A 79 9.31 -11.79 -10.39
CA VAL A 79 8.38 -12.75 -9.76
C VAL A 79 8.72 -12.95 -8.28
N PHE A 80 10.00 -13.16 -7.96
CA PHE A 80 10.42 -13.40 -6.58
C PHE A 80 10.14 -12.21 -5.68
N ARG A 81 10.48 -11.00 -6.12
CA ARG A 81 10.24 -9.76 -5.36
C ARG A 81 8.75 -9.47 -5.21
N ASN A 82 7.96 -9.70 -6.26
CA ASN A 82 6.52 -9.53 -6.20
C ASN A 82 5.87 -10.52 -5.23
N ASN A 83 6.31 -11.79 -5.24
CA ASN A 83 5.83 -12.80 -4.31
C ASN A 83 6.16 -12.43 -2.85
N GLN A 84 7.39 -11.99 -2.57
CA GLN A 84 7.77 -11.56 -1.23
C GLN A 84 6.98 -10.34 -0.75
N ALA A 85 6.75 -9.35 -1.63
CA ALA A 85 5.94 -8.18 -1.31
C ALA A 85 4.48 -8.56 -1.03
N TYR A 86 3.92 -9.47 -1.83
CA TYR A 86 2.56 -9.97 -1.66
C TYR A 86 2.38 -10.69 -0.32
N THR A 87 3.32 -11.57 0.05
CA THR A 87 3.29 -12.27 1.35
C THR A 87 3.30 -11.28 2.51
N ARG A 88 4.22 -10.30 2.49
CA ARG A 88 4.29 -9.25 3.54
C ARG A 88 3.02 -8.42 3.62
N PHE A 89 2.43 -8.08 2.47
CA PHE A 89 1.18 -7.34 2.41
C PHE A 89 0.04 -8.11 3.09
N TRP A 90 -0.13 -9.40 2.77
CA TRP A 90 -1.18 -10.22 3.36
C TRP A 90 -0.94 -10.54 4.83
N GLU A 91 0.31 -10.73 5.23
CA GLU A 91 0.68 -10.87 6.64
C GLU A 91 0.31 -9.62 7.43
N GLY A 92 0.70 -8.43 6.94
CA GLY A 92 0.32 -7.15 7.55
C GLY A 92 -1.19 -6.95 7.64
N ALA A 93 -1.92 -7.23 6.55
CA ALA A 93 -3.38 -7.15 6.54
C ALA A 93 -4.04 -8.11 7.53
N THR A 94 -3.47 -9.31 7.71
CA THR A 94 -3.95 -10.30 8.68
C THR A 94 -3.68 -9.84 10.11
N LEU A 95 -2.48 -9.33 10.40
CA LEU A 95 -2.11 -8.82 11.71
C LEU A 95 -3.00 -7.64 12.14
N ILE A 96 -3.31 -6.70 11.23
CA ILE A 96 -4.23 -5.58 11.53
C ILE A 96 -5.63 -6.12 11.90
N ASN A 97 -6.13 -7.12 11.17
CA ASN A 97 -7.42 -7.73 11.48
C ASN A 97 -7.41 -8.48 12.83
N GLN A 98 -6.31 -9.16 13.16
CA GLN A 98 -6.13 -9.83 14.45
C GLN A 98 -6.09 -8.82 15.60
N ILE A 99 -5.29 -7.76 15.47
CA ILE A 99 -5.21 -6.67 16.46
C ILE A 99 -6.60 -6.11 16.76
N ARG A 100 -7.42 -5.84 15.73
CA ARG A 100 -8.81 -5.39 15.92
C ARG A 100 -9.64 -6.38 16.75
N GLY A 101 -9.47 -7.67 16.52
CA GLY A 101 -10.13 -8.72 17.30
C GLY A 101 -9.69 -8.75 18.77
N GLU A 102 -8.37 -8.64 19.00
CA GLU A 102 -7.81 -8.60 20.36
C GLU A 102 -8.25 -7.37 21.14
N TRP A 103 -8.28 -6.18 20.52
CA TRP A 103 -8.83 -4.97 21.14
C TRP A 103 -10.29 -5.13 21.55
N PHE A 104 -11.10 -5.68 20.65
CA PHE A 104 -12.51 -5.95 20.94
C PHE A 104 -12.67 -6.94 22.10
N ASN A 105 -11.90 -8.02 22.10
CA ASN A 105 -11.92 -9.03 23.15
C ASN A 105 -11.48 -8.45 24.51
N ALA A 106 -10.43 -7.63 24.54
CA ALA A 106 -9.95 -6.96 25.75
C ALA A 106 -11.01 -6.05 26.36
N VAL A 107 -11.64 -5.18 25.56
CA VAL A 107 -12.71 -4.28 26.02
C VAL A 107 -13.94 -5.07 26.48
N SER A 108 -14.35 -6.09 25.72
CA SER A 108 -15.47 -6.97 26.07
C SER A 108 -15.24 -7.68 27.41
N THR A 109 -14.03 -8.16 27.64
CA THR A 109 -13.65 -8.82 28.90
C THR A 109 -13.76 -7.85 30.09
N LEU A 110 -13.26 -6.62 29.94
CA LEU A 110 -13.41 -5.58 30.97
C LEU A 110 -14.88 -5.30 31.29
N PHE A 111 -15.75 -5.33 30.28
CA PHE A 111 -17.18 -5.09 30.45
C PHE A 111 -17.86 -6.26 31.17
N ALA A 112 -17.48 -7.50 30.83
CA ALA A 112 -18.01 -8.71 31.45
C ALA A 112 -17.70 -8.80 32.96
N PHE A 113 -16.58 -8.22 33.40
CA PHE A 113 -16.18 -8.19 34.82
C PHE A 113 -16.64 -6.94 35.58
N THR A 114 -17.58 -6.17 35.03
CA THR A 114 -18.17 -5.03 35.75
C THR A 114 -19.19 -5.49 36.80
N ASN A 115 -19.41 -4.65 37.83
CA ASN A 115 -20.36 -4.96 38.90
C ASN A 115 -21.81 -4.74 38.41
N HIS A 116 -22.68 -5.73 38.57
CA HIS A 116 -24.09 -5.66 38.15
C HIS A 116 -25.05 -5.13 39.23
N SER A 117 -24.54 -4.70 40.38
CA SER A 117 -25.38 -4.11 41.43
C SER A 117 -25.87 -2.72 41.03
N VAL A 118 -27.17 -2.47 41.23
CA VAL A 118 -27.86 -1.21 40.90
C VAL A 118 -27.17 0.01 41.50
N ALA A 119 -26.54 -0.13 42.67
CA ALA A 119 -25.83 0.95 43.35
C ALA A 119 -24.59 1.46 42.58
N TYR A 120 -24.07 0.67 41.63
CA TYR A 120 -22.86 1.00 40.87
C TYR A 120 -23.12 1.27 39.38
N ASN A 121 -24.39 1.20 38.92
CA ASN A 121 -24.71 1.32 37.50
C ASN A 121 -24.11 2.58 36.85
N GLU A 122 -24.28 3.75 37.48
CA GLU A 122 -23.75 5.02 36.96
C GLU A 122 -22.21 5.02 36.87
N LYS A 123 -21.53 4.45 37.87
CA LYS A 123 -20.06 4.34 37.88
C LYS A 123 -19.56 3.35 36.83
N VAL A 124 -20.27 2.24 36.64
CA VAL A 124 -19.97 1.23 35.63
C VAL A 124 -20.17 1.80 34.23
N GLU A 125 -21.26 2.53 33.99
CA GLU A 125 -21.52 3.21 32.73
C GLU A 125 -20.42 4.22 32.41
N HIS A 126 -20.03 5.06 33.39
CA HIS A 126 -18.93 6.00 33.22
C HIS A 126 -17.58 5.31 32.92
N PHE A 127 -17.28 4.22 33.62
CA PHE A 127 -16.09 3.40 33.37
C PHE A 127 -16.09 2.81 31.95
N GLN A 128 -17.20 2.18 31.54
CA GLN A 128 -17.36 1.58 30.21
C GLN A 128 -17.17 2.62 29.09
N HIS A 129 -17.77 3.79 29.25
CA HIS A 129 -17.64 4.90 28.33
C HIS A 129 -16.21 5.44 28.22
N THR A 130 -15.48 5.47 29.34
CA THR A 130 -14.09 5.93 29.38
C THR A 130 -13.17 4.93 28.68
N ILE A 131 -13.31 3.64 28.98
CA ILE A 131 -12.52 2.56 28.37
C ILE A 131 -12.72 2.50 26.86
N ILE A 132 -13.96 2.60 26.35
CA ILE A 132 -14.22 2.57 24.90
C ILE A 132 -13.51 3.73 24.19
N ARG A 133 -13.54 4.94 24.77
CA ARG A 133 -12.90 6.13 24.18
C ARG A 133 -11.38 6.02 24.20
N LEU A 134 -10.80 5.57 25.32
CA LEU A 134 -9.37 5.31 25.42
C LEU A 134 -8.91 4.24 24.42
N ALA A 135 -9.65 3.14 24.31
CA ALA A 135 -9.36 2.09 23.34
C ALA A 135 -9.47 2.59 21.89
N SER A 136 -10.45 3.45 21.59
CA SER A 136 -10.60 4.07 20.26
C SER A 136 -9.42 4.99 19.92
N MET A 137 -8.96 5.83 20.85
CA MET A 137 -7.81 6.70 20.63
C MET A 137 -6.51 5.90 20.48
N LEU A 138 -6.32 4.89 21.32
CA LEU A 138 -5.14 4.03 21.27
C LEU A 138 -5.06 3.21 19.98
N TYR A 139 -6.19 2.65 19.53
CA TYR A 139 -6.28 1.95 18.25
C TYR A 139 -6.01 2.90 17.06
N CYS A 140 -6.54 4.13 17.11
CA CYS A 140 -6.26 5.16 16.11
C CYS A 140 -4.75 5.50 16.05
N SER A 141 -4.12 5.78 17.19
CA SER A 141 -2.68 6.06 17.27
C SER A 141 -1.84 4.91 16.69
N ALA A 142 -2.17 3.66 17.05
CA ALA A 142 -1.50 2.48 16.51
C ALA A 142 -1.64 2.37 14.98
N LEU A 143 -2.82 2.69 14.43
CA LEU A 143 -3.02 2.69 12.98
C LEU A 143 -2.26 3.82 12.28
N GLN A 144 -2.17 5.01 12.89
CA GLN A 144 -1.41 6.13 12.32
C GLN A 144 0.09 5.83 12.21
N GLN A 145 0.66 5.04 13.13
CA GLN A 145 2.06 4.63 13.04
C GLN A 145 2.34 3.66 11.87
N VAL A 146 1.33 2.91 11.42
CA VAL A 146 1.49 1.87 10.39
C VAL A 146 1.02 2.38 9.02
N CYS A 147 0.08 3.32 8.98
CA CYS A 147 -0.49 3.85 7.75
C CYS A 147 0.15 5.19 7.37
N ASP A 148 0.75 5.25 6.18
CA ASP A 148 1.04 6.53 5.51
C ASP A 148 -0.30 7.13 5.04
N LEU A 149 -0.77 8.13 5.76
CA LEU A 149 -1.97 8.89 5.42
C LEU A 149 -1.56 10.33 5.13
N ASP A 150 -1.44 10.67 3.85
CA ASP A 150 -1.08 12.03 3.43
C ASP A 150 -2.21 13.04 3.73
N ASP A 151 -3.49 12.62 3.69
CA ASP A 151 -4.65 13.54 3.79
C ASP A 151 -5.88 12.97 4.57
N ASP A 152 -5.81 11.74 5.08
CA ASP A 152 -6.95 11.06 5.72
C ASP A 152 -6.69 10.89 7.23
N TRP A 153 -7.60 11.37 8.08
CA TRP A 153 -7.57 11.08 9.53
C TRP A 153 -8.47 9.89 9.85
N PHE A 154 -8.03 9.04 10.78
CA PHE A 154 -8.92 8.02 11.33
C PHE A 154 -9.95 8.67 12.24
N GLU A 155 -11.20 8.24 12.10
CA GLU A 155 -12.29 8.64 12.99
C GLU A 155 -12.10 7.98 14.36
N ILE A 156 -12.16 8.81 15.41
CA ILE A 156 -12.20 8.35 16.80
C ILE A 156 -13.58 8.63 17.39
N ILE A 157 -13.95 7.84 18.40
CA ILE A 157 -15.16 8.11 19.18
C ILE A 157 -15.01 9.46 19.88
N GLU A 158 -16.07 10.26 19.85
CA GLU A 158 -16.07 11.61 20.39
C GLU A 158 -15.65 11.62 21.88
N ILE A 159 -14.67 12.48 22.19
CA ILE A 159 -14.03 12.59 23.52
C ILE A 159 -14.98 13.23 24.56
N ARG A 160 -16.14 13.75 24.12
CA ARG A 160 -17.17 14.30 25.01
C ARG A 160 -17.60 13.24 26.02
N GLY A 161 -17.36 13.51 27.30
CA GLY A 161 -17.65 12.60 28.42
C GLY A 161 -16.41 12.14 29.19
N MET A 162 -15.20 12.41 28.70
CA MET A 162 -13.98 12.34 29.52
C MET A 162 -13.83 13.61 30.37
N ASP A 163 -13.23 13.47 31.55
CA ASP A 163 -12.90 14.60 32.39
C ASP A 163 -11.83 15.48 31.72
N GLY A 164 -11.96 16.80 31.92
CA GLY A 164 -11.05 17.75 31.31
C GLY A 164 -9.60 17.61 31.78
N ASP A 165 -9.40 17.09 33.00
CA ASP A 165 -8.07 16.90 33.58
C ASP A 165 -7.33 15.73 32.91
N SER A 166 -8.00 14.59 32.67
CA SER A 166 -7.39 13.50 31.89
C SER A 166 -7.06 13.91 30.46
N ILE A 167 -7.91 14.71 29.81
CA ILE A 167 -7.63 15.21 28.44
C ILE A 167 -6.38 16.09 28.45
N ARG A 168 -6.28 17.03 29.41
CA ARG A 168 -5.09 17.88 29.56
C ARG A 168 -3.84 17.07 29.86
N PHE A 169 -3.95 16.07 30.74
CA PHE A 169 -2.86 15.15 31.03
C PHE A 169 -2.37 14.44 29.76
N MET A 170 -3.28 13.97 28.89
CA MET A 170 -2.91 13.33 27.61
C MET A 170 -2.31 14.32 26.60
N GLN A 171 -2.70 15.60 26.62
CA GLN A 171 -2.12 16.64 25.76
C GLN A 171 -0.71 17.06 26.21
N ASP A 172 -0.48 17.09 27.53
CA ASP A 172 0.82 17.47 28.11
C ASP A 172 1.82 16.30 28.06
N SER A 173 1.30 15.06 28.04
CA SER A 173 2.09 13.84 27.87
C SER A 173 2.42 13.62 26.39
N ASN A 174 3.38 14.37 25.86
CA ASN A 174 4.00 14.02 24.58
C ASN A 174 4.86 12.76 24.72
N ASP A 175 4.71 11.82 23.77
CA ASP A 175 5.71 10.79 23.46
C ASP A 175 6.99 11.43 22.84
#